data_AF-A0A815B2C5-F1
#
_entry.id   AF-A0A815B2C5-F1
#
_cell.length_a   1.000
_cell.length_b   1.000
_cell.length_c   1.000
_cell.angle_alpha   90.00
_cell.angle_beta   90.00
_cell.angle_gamma   90.00
#
_symmetry.space_group_name_H-M   'P 1'
#
loop_
_entity.id
_entity.type
_entity.pdbx_description
1 polymer ?
#
loop_
_entity_poly.entity_id
_entity_poly.type
_entity_poly.pdbx_seq_one_letter_code
_entity_poly.pdbx_strand_id
1 'polypeptide(L)'
;MMPSNGRMRQPGSQEAFTEQVDLQTDKNKRKIAQLQKDNKDQRRKLKELLEGDEKVLNDAFAGRKGERAAFKNKSGYAAIQLTDEQLGDLKNKLNSSRHENAAKQKQLEELQTRYDQLVKDTDEAMRTDAGESETAAHLRQLENRLDKAELKCTEAVTIQRTYTQIKSHLIEESLTYTNRLDAMEQQIRKTQAELLEVQRIATEAELAQKNAKNELKKSEDKLQRPTSPQEDLKDRLSEQDQSKIDMYNEAFSRIKEATGASTMQEVVERFSSQDETTAHLEKMKQEAEQHTAKLREEKSRLSKEFEEMKYSGEAKTSAGQSLLENAQEALDNGEDRREKSMAKMEKTMKKMIEVKSGIEHLSSKLHHLKGTKSQVATTIISPQSNDFVLDLLGTTEEKLVKLLEELEAKDLEGTLRELRQQDLQLYGDGKLPQFNTRINPPSTQKGGALYGDDDNAGEDNPEAMTRDKIKMNAEELIGLKTKRMKKPKSKK
;
A
#
# COMPACT_ATOMS: atom_id res chain seq x y z
N MET A 1 -51.64 68.25 -93.26
CA MET A 1 -52.98 67.74 -92.92
C MET A 1 -53.18 67.87 -91.42
N MET A 2 -54.26 68.55 -91.05
CA MET A 2 -55.05 68.67 -89.80
C MET A 2 -55.01 67.45 -88.82
N PRO A 3 -55.60 67.50 -87.59
CA PRO A 3 -56.41 68.57 -86.95
C PRO A 3 -56.20 68.85 -85.42
N SER A 4 -56.75 69.98 -84.97
CA SER A 4 -57.68 70.23 -83.83
C SER A 4 -57.49 69.58 -82.44
N ASN A 5 -57.34 70.41 -81.39
CA ASN A 5 -58.43 70.75 -80.45
C ASN A 5 -57.96 71.76 -79.38
N GLY A 6 -58.75 72.80 -79.16
CA GLY A 6 -58.52 73.80 -78.11
C GLY A 6 -59.03 73.39 -76.72
N ARG A 7 -58.47 74.02 -75.67
CA ARG A 7 -59.17 74.42 -74.43
C ARG A 7 -58.26 75.26 -73.52
N MET A 8 -58.78 76.46 -73.18
CA MET A 8 -58.85 77.06 -71.83
C MET A 8 -57.58 77.10 -70.94
N ARG A 9 -57.09 78.32 -70.65
CA ARG A 9 -56.55 78.68 -69.31
C ARG A 9 -56.85 80.15 -69.01
N GLN A 10 -57.64 80.38 -67.95
CA GLN A 10 -57.94 81.70 -67.40
C GLN A 10 -56.84 82.12 -66.41
N PRO A 11 -56.47 83.42 -66.33
CA PRO A 11 -55.43 83.92 -65.43
C PRO A 11 -55.78 83.83 -63.93
N GLY A 12 -57.06 83.65 -63.54
CA GLY A 12 -57.46 83.44 -62.14
C GLY A 12 -57.24 82.03 -61.58
N SER A 13 -56.83 81.05 -62.39
CA SER A 13 -56.63 79.66 -61.94
C SER A 13 -55.22 79.38 -61.39
N GLN A 14 -54.24 80.23 -61.68
CA GLN A 14 -52.89 80.08 -61.12
C GLN A 14 -52.81 80.67 -59.72
N GLU A 15 -53.40 81.85 -59.47
CA GLU A 15 -53.39 82.51 -58.15
C GLU A 15 -54.16 81.70 -57.08
N ALA A 16 -55.35 81.17 -57.40
CA ALA A 16 -56.10 80.33 -56.48
C ALA A 16 -55.41 78.98 -56.20
N PHE A 17 -54.69 78.43 -57.18
CA PHE A 17 -53.90 77.21 -57.00
C PHE A 17 -52.64 77.47 -56.17
N THR A 18 -51.95 78.61 -56.38
CA THR A 18 -50.81 79.01 -55.55
C THR A 18 -51.26 79.30 -54.13
N GLU A 19 -52.40 79.97 -53.93
CA GLU A 19 -52.96 80.23 -52.60
C GLU A 19 -53.36 78.92 -51.89
N GLN A 20 -53.98 77.97 -52.60
CA GLN A 20 -54.28 76.64 -52.04
C GLN A 20 -53.01 75.86 -51.69
N VAL A 21 -51.97 75.93 -52.52
CA VAL A 21 -50.65 75.31 -52.26
C VAL A 21 -49.97 75.99 -51.06
N ASP A 22 -50.05 77.31 -50.92
CA ASP A 22 -49.48 78.06 -49.80
C ASP A 22 -50.20 77.74 -48.49
N LEU A 23 -51.54 77.70 -48.51
CA LEU A 23 -52.36 77.34 -47.36
C LEU A 23 -52.12 75.88 -46.93
N GLN A 24 -51.93 74.97 -47.89
CA GLN A 24 -51.53 73.59 -47.63
C GLN A 24 -50.09 73.48 -47.12
N THR A 25 -49.18 74.30 -47.65
CA THR A 25 -47.79 74.39 -47.20
C THR A 25 -47.72 74.90 -45.77
N ASP A 26 -48.54 75.88 -45.39
CA ASP A 26 -48.62 76.39 -44.03
C ASP A 26 -49.26 75.40 -43.06
N LYS A 27 -50.29 74.65 -43.50
CA LYS A 27 -50.81 73.50 -42.73
C LYS A 27 -49.74 72.43 -42.52
N ASN A 28 -48.96 72.10 -43.55
CA ASN A 28 -47.86 71.14 -43.48
C ASN A 28 -46.74 71.65 -42.56
N LYS A 29 -46.34 72.91 -42.66
CA LYS A 29 -45.37 73.57 -41.76
C LYS A 29 -45.84 73.50 -40.30
N ARG A 30 -47.12 73.79 -40.03
CA ARG A 30 -47.71 73.66 -38.68
C ARG A 30 -47.69 72.21 -38.19
N LYS A 31 -48.01 71.24 -39.05
CA LYS A 31 -47.97 69.81 -38.67
C LYS A 31 -46.55 69.31 -38.43
N ILE A 32 -45.58 69.73 -39.24
CA ILE A 32 -44.15 69.44 -39.03
C ILE A 32 -43.68 70.05 -37.71
N ALA A 33 -44.03 71.32 -37.43
CA ALA A 33 -43.68 71.96 -36.17
C ALA A 33 -44.30 71.22 -34.96
N GLN A 34 -45.54 70.77 -35.08
CA GLN A 34 -46.18 69.95 -34.04
C GLN A 34 -45.48 68.60 -33.87
N LEU A 35 -45.19 67.87 -34.95
CA LEU A 35 -44.48 66.58 -34.90
C LEU A 35 -43.04 66.72 -34.36
N GLN A 36 -42.37 67.83 -34.64
CA GLN A 36 -41.06 68.15 -34.07
C GLN A 36 -41.15 68.43 -32.57
N LYS A 37 -42.19 69.16 -32.13
CA LYS A 37 -42.47 69.38 -30.71
C LYS A 37 -42.77 68.07 -30.00
N ASP A 38 -43.64 67.24 -30.56
CA ASP A 38 -44.02 65.93 -30.00
C ASP A 38 -42.80 65.00 -29.94
N ASN A 39 -41.96 64.96 -30.99
CA ASN A 39 -40.70 64.21 -30.98
C ASN A 39 -39.73 64.73 -29.89
N LYS A 40 -39.65 66.05 -29.71
CA LYS A 40 -38.81 66.65 -28.66
C LYS A 40 -39.32 66.27 -27.27
N ASP A 41 -40.63 66.29 -27.07
CA ASP A 41 -41.27 65.90 -25.81
C ASP A 41 -41.13 64.40 -25.54
N GLN A 42 -41.27 63.54 -26.55
CA GLN A 42 -41.03 62.09 -26.43
C GLN A 42 -39.57 61.77 -26.13
N ARG A 43 -38.62 62.44 -26.80
CA ARG A 43 -37.18 62.30 -26.50
C ARG A 43 -36.85 62.75 -25.08
N ARG A 44 -37.47 63.83 -24.58
CA ARG A 44 -37.32 64.27 -23.20
C ARG A 44 -37.85 63.22 -22.21
N LYS A 45 -39.07 62.72 -22.41
CA LYS A 45 -39.66 61.67 -21.57
C LYS A 45 -38.83 60.39 -21.55
N LEU A 46 -38.30 59.97 -22.70
CA LEU A 46 -37.44 58.80 -22.80
C LEU A 46 -36.12 59.02 -22.04
N LYS A 47 -35.55 60.22 -22.10
CA LYS A 47 -34.35 60.58 -21.31
C LYS A 47 -34.63 60.55 -19.81
N GLU A 48 -35.75 61.12 -19.36
CA GLU A 48 -36.14 61.11 -17.94
C GLU A 48 -36.34 59.69 -17.39
N LEU A 49 -36.94 58.79 -18.17
CA LEU A 49 -37.11 57.38 -17.79
C LEU A 49 -35.77 56.63 -17.71
N LEU A 50 -34.87 56.84 -18.68
CA LEU A 50 -33.53 56.22 -18.67
C LEU A 50 -32.68 56.73 -17.51
N GLU A 51 -32.73 58.04 -17.21
CA GLU A 51 -32.05 58.63 -16.05
C GLU A 51 -32.64 58.11 -14.73
N GLY A 52 -33.95 57.84 -14.69
CA GLY A 52 -34.62 57.20 -13.56
C GLY A 52 -34.12 55.77 -13.32
N ASP A 53 -34.10 54.95 -14.36
CA ASP A 53 -33.57 53.57 -14.32
C ASP A 53 -32.09 53.55 -13.91
N GLU A 54 -31.27 54.46 -14.44
CA GLU A 54 -29.85 54.57 -14.12
C GLU A 54 -29.62 54.95 -12.64
N LYS A 55 -30.45 55.85 -12.07
CA LYS A 55 -30.38 56.19 -10.64
C LYS A 55 -30.71 55.00 -9.76
N VAL A 56 -31.81 54.29 -10.04
CA VAL A 56 -32.22 53.12 -9.27
C VAL A 56 -31.15 52.02 -9.29
N LEU A 57 -30.54 51.77 -10.46
CA LEU A 57 -29.44 50.81 -10.59
C LEU A 57 -28.18 51.28 -9.86
N ASN A 58 -27.84 52.57 -9.92
CA ASN A 58 -26.70 53.13 -9.22
C ASN A 58 -26.85 53.02 -7.68
N ASP A 59 -28.06 53.25 -7.17
CA ASP A 59 -28.36 53.16 -5.74
C ASP A 59 -28.37 51.70 -5.27
N ALA A 60 -28.99 50.79 -6.03
CA ALA A 60 -29.05 49.36 -5.69
C ALA A 60 -27.66 48.68 -5.69
N PHE A 61 -26.75 49.10 -6.57
CA PHE A 61 -25.40 48.54 -6.72
C PHE A 61 -24.29 49.47 -6.22
N ALA A 62 -24.59 50.40 -5.29
CA ALA A 62 -23.66 51.42 -4.80
C ALA A 62 -22.32 50.89 -4.25
N GLY A 63 -22.26 49.62 -3.84
CA GLY A 63 -21.04 48.94 -3.38
C GLY A 63 -20.43 47.91 -4.35
N ARG A 64 -21.09 47.61 -5.48
CA ARG A 64 -20.69 46.53 -6.41
C ARG A 64 -20.35 47.10 -7.79
N LYS A 65 -19.15 47.68 -7.88
CA LYS A 65 -18.69 48.41 -9.08
C LYS A 65 -18.67 47.57 -10.36
N GLY A 66 -18.36 46.27 -10.26
CA GLY A 66 -18.36 45.35 -11.39
C GLY A 66 -19.77 45.07 -11.95
N GLU A 67 -20.72 44.78 -11.06
CA GLU A 67 -22.14 44.60 -11.42
C GLU A 67 -22.73 45.90 -11.96
N ARG A 68 -22.40 47.05 -11.34
CA ARG A 68 -22.81 48.38 -11.80
C ARG A 68 -22.34 48.68 -13.24
N ALA A 69 -21.12 48.30 -13.59
CA ALA A 69 -20.62 48.46 -14.96
C ALA A 69 -21.37 47.57 -15.96
N ALA A 70 -21.75 46.35 -15.55
CA ALA A 70 -22.50 45.41 -16.38
C ALA A 70 -23.95 45.85 -16.68
N PHE A 71 -24.50 46.75 -15.86
CA PHE A 71 -25.86 47.30 -16.01
C PHE A 71 -25.91 48.70 -16.63
N LYS A 72 -24.75 49.26 -17.05
CA LYS A 72 -24.70 50.56 -17.73
C LYS A 72 -25.52 50.53 -19.02
N ASN A 73 -26.42 51.51 -19.18
CA ASN A 73 -27.36 51.63 -20.31
C ASN A 73 -28.39 50.48 -20.45
N LYS A 74 -28.60 49.67 -19.42
CA LYS A 74 -29.67 48.67 -19.39
C LYS A 74 -30.85 49.18 -18.58
N SER A 75 -32.06 48.80 -18.98
CA SER A 75 -33.26 49.08 -18.16
C SER A 75 -33.25 48.22 -16.90
N GLY A 76 -33.90 48.71 -15.83
CA GLY A 76 -34.02 47.98 -14.57
C GLY A 76 -34.55 46.55 -14.74
N TYR A 77 -35.48 46.32 -15.68
CA TYR A 77 -36.00 44.99 -15.98
C TYR A 77 -34.94 44.04 -16.55
N ALA A 78 -34.10 44.52 -17.47
CA ALA A 78 -33.02 43.73 -18.05
C ALA A 78 -31.91 43.43 -17.02
N ALA A 79 -31.71 44.31 -16.04
CA ALA A 79 -30.81 44.05 -14.93
C ALA A 79 -31.33 42.91 -14.04
N ILE A 80 -32.63 42.88 -13.72
CA ILE A 80 -33.25 41.81 -12.93
C ILE A 80 -33.08 40.45 -13.61
N GLN A 81 -33.37 40.35 -14.92
CA GLN A 81 -33.22 39.09 -15.65
C GLN A 81 -31.78 38.55 -15.63
N LEU A 82 -30.80 39.43 -15.83
CA LEU A 82 -29.39 39.06 -15.77
C LEU A 82 -28.95 38.64 -14.37
N THR A 83 -29.44 39.32 -13.32
CA THR A 83 -29.16 38.90 -11.94
C THR A 83 -29.82 37.56 -11.61
N ASP A 84 -31.01 37.29 -12.14
CA ASP A 84 -31.72 36.01 -11.94
C ASP A 84 -30.99 34.86 -12.63
N GLU A 85 -30.49 35.06 -13.86
CA GLU A 85 -29.64 34.09 -14.57
C GLU A 85 -28.35 33.81 -13.79
N GLN A 86 -27.67 34.85 -13.32
CA GLN A 86 -26.46 34.71 -12.49
C GLN A 86 -26.74 33.97 -11.17
N LEU A 87 -27.88 34.24 -10.54
CA LEU A 87 -28.32 33.56 -9.33
C LEU A 87 -28.62 32.08 -9.61
N GLY A 88 -29.21 31.77 -10.77
CA GLY A 88 -29.40 30.42 -11.28
C GLY A 88 -28.08 29.66 -11.43
N ASP A 89 -27.09 30.28 -12.09
CA ASP A 89 -25.76 29.70 -12.27
C ASP A 89 -25.03 29.47 -10.94
N LEU A 90 -25.09 30.43 -10.02
CA LEU A 90 -24.52 30.29 -8.68
C LEU A 90 -25.20 29.18 -7.89
N LYS A 91 -26.53 29.05 -8.00
CA LYS A 91 -27.28 27.97 -7.37
C LYS A 91 -26.90 26.60 -7.94
N ASN A 92 -26.71 26.52 -9.26
CA ASN A 92 -26.25 25.30 -9.92
C ASN A 92 -24.83 24.91 -9.45
N LYS A 93 -23.90 25.87 -9.39
CA LYS A 93 -22.55 25.67 -8.84
C LYS A 93 -22.58 25.21 -7.38
N LEU A 94 -23.43 25.82 -6.56
CA LEU A 94 -23.61 25.43 -5.16
C LEU A 94 -24.15 24.00 -5.03
N ASN A 95 -25.16 23.65 -5.84
CA ASN A 95 -25.73 22.30 -5.84
C ASN A 95 -24.71 21.25 -6.29
N SER A 96 -23.92 21.55 -7.33
CA SER A 96 -22.82 20.69 -7.77
C SER A 96 -21.76 20.50 -6.66
N SER A 97 -21.33 21.59 -6.01
CA SER A 97 -20.38 21.52 -4.88
C SER A 97 -20.94 20.74 -3.69
N ARG A 98 -22.24 20.88 -3.39
CA ARG A 98 -22.91 20.10 -2.34
C ARG A 98 -22.95 18.61 -2.67
N HIS A 99 -23.24 18.25 -3.91
CA HIS A 99 -23.22 16.86 -4.36
C HIS A 99 -21.80 16.25 -4.26
N GLU A 100 -20.77 16.99 -4.69
CA GLU A 100 -19.38 16.56 -4.53
C GLU A 100 -18.98 16.39 -3.06
N ASN A 101 -19.36 17.32 -2.19
CA ASN A 101 -19.11 17.18 -0.75
C ASN A 101 -19.84 15.99 -0.15
N ALA A 102 -21.11 15.75 -0.51
CA ALA A 102 -21.85 14.59 -0.05
C ALA A 102 -21.22 13.28 -0.53
N ALA A 103 -20.74 13.22 -1.77
CA ALA A 103 -20.03 12.06 -2.30
C ALA A 103 -18.71 11.79 -1.56
N LYS A 104 -17.91 12.84 -1.31
CA LYS A 104 -16.66 12.74 -0.52
C LYS A 104 -16.94 12.33 0.92
N GLN A 105 -18.01 12.83 1.52
CA GLN A 105 -18.40 12.46 2.88
C GLN A 105 -18.81 10.99 2.97
N LYS A 106 -19.58 10.50 2.00
CA LYS A 106 -19.89 9.06 1.90
C LYS A 106 -18.63 8.21 1.72
N GLN A 107 -17.69 8.65 0.89
CA GLN A 107 -16.41 7.96 0.73
C GLN A 107 -15.59 7.92 2.03
N LEU A 108 -15.59 9.01 2.81
CA LEU A 108 -14.94 9.05 4.12
C LEU A 108 -15.60 8.06 5.10
N GLU A 109 -16.93 8.00 5.15
CA GLU A 109 -17.65 7.04 5.99
C GLU A 109 -17.35 5.57 5.58
N GLU A 110 -17.30 5.28 4.28
CA GLU A 110 -16.91 3.97 3.76
C GLU A 110 -15.46 3.61 4.13
N LEU A 111 -14.53 4.57 4.02
CA LEU A 111 -13.12 4.37 4.39
C LEU A 111 -12.96 4.15 5.90
N GLN A 112 -13.70 4.91 6.70
CA GLN A 112 -13.69 4.79 8.15
C GLN A 112 -14.27 3.43 8.59
N THR A 113 -15.36 2.98 7.97
CA THR A 113 -15.92 1.65 8.24
C THR A 113 -14.93 0.54 7.89
N ARG A 114 -14.21 0.65 6.76
CA ARG A 114 -13.16 -0.30 6.39
C ARG A 114 -11.99 -0.29 7.37
N TYR A 115 -11.58 0.89 7.83
CA TYR A 115 -10.52 1.02 8.84
C TYR A 115 -10.92 0.35 10.15
N ASP A 116 -12.14 0.62 10.66
CA ASP A 116 -12.66 0.01 11.88
C ASP A 116 -12.75 -1.51 11.76
N GLN A 117 -13.08 -2.02 10.56
CA GLN A 117 -13.11 -3.44 10.28
C GLN A 117 -11.70 -4.05 10.27
N LEU A 118 -10.74 -3.39 9.64
CA LEU A 118 -9.35 -3.85 9.64
C LEU A 118 -8.77 -3.89 11.06
N VAL A 119 -9.07 -2.90 11.90
CA VAL A 119 -8.64 -2.88 13.31
C VAL A 119 -9.22 -4.07 14.08
N LYS A 120 -10.52 -4.36 13.89
CA LYS A 120 -11.15 -5.54 14.50
C LYS A 120 -10.52 -6.85 14.03
N ASP A 121 -10.31 -6.99 12.72
CA ASP A 121 -9.68 -8.18 12.15
C ASP A 121 -8.25 -8.36 12.69
N THR A 122 -7.49 -7.27 12.87
CA THR A 122 -6.16 -7.32 13.50
C THR A 122 -6.21 -7.68 14.99
N ASP A 123 -7.18 -7.15 15.74
CA ASP A 123 -7.36 -7.49 17.15
C ASP A 123 -7.77 -8.97 17.32
N GLU A 124 -8.63 -9.48 16.44
CA GLU A 124 -9.01 -10.89 16.39
C GLU A 124 -7.82 -11.78 16.05
N ALA A 125 -7.02 -11.42 15.03
CA ALA A 125 -5.80 -12.14 14.68
C ALA A 125 -4.78 -12.13 15.84
N MET A 126 -4.59 -11.00 16.52
CA MET A 126 -3.72 -10.93 17.70
C MET A 126 -4.22 -11.77 18.87
N ARG A 127 -5.53 -11.84 19.11
CA ARG A 127 -6.11 -12.74 20.13
C ARG A 127 -5.90 -14.22 19.79
N THR A 128 -5.92 -14.57 18.50
CA THR A 128 -5.59 -15.94 18.07
C THR A 128 -4.11 -16.27 18.28
N ASP A 129 -3.20 -15.35 17.97
CA ASP A 129 -1.75 -15.54 18.17
C ASP A 129 -1.32 -15.50 19.64
N ALA A 130 -1.96 -14.65 20.47
CA ALA A 130 -1.71 -14.59 21.91
C ALA A 130 -2.23 -15.83 22.67
N GLY A 131 -2.96 -16.73 21.99
CA GLY A 131 -3.48 -17.96 22.58
C GLY A 131 -4.67 -17.75 23.53
N GLU A 132 -5.32 -16.59 23.47
CA GLU A 132 -6.54 -16.29 24.25
C GLU A 132 -7.82 -16.75 23.51
N SER A 133 -7.73 -17.03 22.21
CA SER A 133 -8.86 -17.57 21.45
C SER A 133 -9.19 -19.00 21.85
N GLU A 134 -10.49 -19.31 21.98
CA GLU A 134 -11.02 -20.65 22.25
C GLU A 134 -10.53 -21.68 21.20
N THR A 135 -10.33 -21.23 19.96
CA THR A 135 -9.78 -22.05 18.87
C THR A 135 -8.32 -22.44 19.12
N ALA A 136 -7.49 -21.52 19.62
CA ALA A 136 -6.09 -21.78 19.94
C ALA A 136 -5.96 -22.74 21.15
N ALA A 137 -6.84 -22.61 22.14
CA ALA A 137 -6.91 -23.54 23.26
C ALA A 137 -7.31 -24.96 22.80
N HIS A 138 -8.29 -25.08 21.90
CA HIS A 138 -8.69 -26.36 21.32
C HIS A 138 -7.57 -26.97 20.47
N LEU A 139 -6.83 -26.17 19.70
CA LEU A 139 -5.68 -26.61 18.90
C LEU A 139 -4.59 -27.20 19.81
N ARG A 140 -4.22 -26.51 20.90
CA ARG A 140 -3.27 -27.03 21.90
C ARG A 140 -3.73 -28.33 22.56
N GLN A 141 -5.03 -28.49 22.81
CA GLN A 141 -5.56 -29.75 23.35
C GLN A 141 -5.45 -30.90 22.35
N LEU A 142 -5.72 -30.63 21.07
CA LEU A 142 -5.56 -31.61 20.01
C LEU A 142 -4.09 -31.99 19.80
N GLU A 143 -3.17 -31.02 19.81
CA GLU A 143 -1.72 -31.25 19.73
C GLU A 143 -1.23 -32.12 20.89
N ASN A 144 -1.58 -31.77 22.14
CA ASN A 144 -1.22 -32.58 23.31
C ASN A 144 -1.78 -34.02 23.24
N ARG A 145 -3.00 -34.17 22.71
CA ARG A 145 -3.62 -35.50 22.54
C ARG A 145 -2.93 -36.31 21.44
N LEU A 146 -2.49 -35.65 20.37
CA LEU A 146 -1.71 -36.25 19.30
C LEU A 146 -0.34 -36.70 19.81
N ASP A 147 0.41 -35.84 20.49
CA ASP A 147 1.71 -36.17 21.07
C ASP A 147 1.62 -37.39 21.99
N LYS A 148 0.57 -37.43 22.84
CA LYS A 148 0.32 -38.57 23.71
C LYS A 148 -0.01 -39.86 22.95
N ALA A 149 -0.69 -39.76 21.81
CA ALA A 149 -0.96 -40.90 20.94
C ALA A 149 0.30 -41.36 20.20
N GLU A 150 1.16 -40.43 19.76
CA GLU A 150 2.44 -40.73 19.13
C GLU A 150 3.38 -41.45 20.10
N LEU A 151 3.52 -40.95 21.34
CA LEU A 151 4.28 -41.62 22.39
C LEU A 151 3.78 -43.06 22.60
N LYS A 152 2.48 -43.27 22.77
CA LYS A 152 1.89 -44.62 22.91
C LYS A 152 2.17 -45.52 21.70
N CYS A 153 2.11 -44.98 20.48
CA CYS A 153 2.46 -45.73 19.27
C CYS A 153 3.94 -46.13 19.26
N THR A 154 4.85 -45.22 19.63
CA THR A 154 6.28 -45.54 19.71
C THR A 154 6.56 -46.61 20.76
N GLU A 155 5.94 -46.52 21.94
CA GLU A 155 6.02 -47.55 22.98
C GLU A 155 5.49 -48.89 22.47
N ALA A 156 4.31 -48.91 21.83
CA ALA A 156 3.74 -50.12 21.25
C ALA A 156 4.68 -50.76 20.21
N VAL A 157 5.34 -49.96 19.36
CA VAL A 157 6.33 -50.45 18.40
C VAL A 157 7.56 -51.02 19.10
N THR A 158 8.06 -50.38 20.16
CA THR A 158 9.18 -50.93 20.93
C THR A 158 8.83 -52.27 21.58
N ILE A 159 7.64 -52.37 22.18
CA ILE A 159 7.12 -53.61 22.77
C ILE A 159 6.96 -54.69 21.70
N GLN A 160 6.39 -54.35 20.54
CA GLN A 160 6.26 -55.29 19.43
C GLN A 160 7.62 -55.82 18.97
N ARG A 161 8.63 -54.94 18.90
CA ARG A 161 10.00 -55.33 18.52
C ARG A 161 10.58 -56.32 19.53
N THR A 162 10.42 -56.07 20.82
CA THR A 162 10.91 -57.00 21.86
C THR A 162 10.19 -58.35 21.80
N TYR A 163 8.86 -58.37 21.61
CA TYR A 163 8.14 -59.64 21.47
C TYR A 163 8.52 -60.40 20.20
N THR A 164 8.80 -59.69 19.11
CA THR A 164 9.28 -60.30 17.87
C THR A 164 10.66 -60.94 18.07
N GLN A 165 11.56 -60.27 18.77
CA GLN A 165 12.88 -60.83 19.12
C GLN A 165 12.75 -62.08 20.01
N ILE A 166 11.90 -62.03 21.03
CA ILE A 166 11.63 -63.20 21.90
C ILE A 166 11.08 -64.36 21.07
N LYS A 167 10.14 -64.09 20.16
CA LYS A 167 9.58 -65.10 19.25
C LYS A 167 10.65 -65.71 18.35
N SER A 168 11.52 -64.90 17.76
CA SER A 168 12.64 -65.38 16.94
C SER A 168 13.58 -66.29 17.75
N HIS A 169 13.97 -65.88 18.96
CA HIS A 169 14.82 -66.69 19.83
C HIS A 169 14.15 -68.02 20.20
N LEU A 170 12.86 -68.01 20.53
CA LEU A 170 12.10 -69.24 20.84
C LEU A 170 12.04 -70.19 19.64
N ILE A 171 11.91 -69.66 18.41
CA ILE A 171 11.94 -70.48 17.20
C ILE A 171 13.33 -71.07 16.99
N GLU A 172 14.40 -70.28 17.14
CA GLU A 172 15.77 -70.77 17.04
C GLU A 172 16.07 -71.85 18.07
N GLU A 173 15.67 -71.65 19.33
CA GLU A 173 15.84 -72.61 20.40
C GLU A 173 15.05 -73.90 20.13
N SER A 174 13.84 -73.78 19.59
CA SER A 174 12.99 -74.92 19.20
C SER A 174 13.66 -75.83 18.16
N LEU A 175 14.44 -75.26 17.24
CA LEU A 175 15.20 -76.00 16.24
C LEU A 175 16.39 -76.76 16.84
N THR A 176 16.91 -76.31 18.00
CA THR A 176 18.03 -76.97 18.67
C THR A 176 17.61 -78.14 19.57
N TYR A 177 16.34 -78.19 19.96
CA TYR A 177 15.85 -79.23 20.88
C TYR A 177 15.98 -80.63 20.30
N THR A 178 15.71 -80.84 19.02
CA THR A 178 15.88 -82.16 18.38
C THR A 178 17.33 -82.62 18.46
N ASN A 179 18.29 -81.76 18.12
CA ASN A 179 19.72 -82.08 18.22
C ASN A 179 20.15 -82.38 19.66
N ARG A 180 19.61 -81.64 20.64
CA ARG A 180 19.87 -81.86 22.06
C ARG A 180 19.29 -83.20 22.53
N LEU A 181 18.11 -83.56 22.03
CA LEU A 181 17.40 -84.79 22.35
C LEU A 181 18.12 -86.00 21.75
N ASP A 182 18.54 -85.92 20.49
CA ASP A 182 19.37 -86.93 19.83
C ASP A 182 20.70 -87.16 20.57
N ALA A 183 21.35 -86.08 21.04
CA ALA A 183 22.56 -86.18 21.82
C ALA A 183 22.33 -86.87 23.18
N MET A 184 21.21 -86.58 23.85
CA MET A 184 20.83 -87.27 25.09
C MET A 184 20.47 -88.74 24.83
N GLU A 185 19.74 -89.05 23.75
CA GLU A 185 19.43 -90.44 23.36
C GLU A 185 20.70 -91.24 23.06
N GLN A 186 21.68 -90.66 22.37
CA GLN A 186 22.97 -91.30 22.13
C GLN A 186 23.73 -91.58 23.43
N GLN A 187 23.72 -90.63 24.38
CA GLN A 187 24.30 -90.86 25.71
C GLN A 187 23.59 -92.01 26.43
N ILE A 188 22.26 -92.05 26.42
CA ILE A 188 21.49 -93.13 27.03
C ILE A 188 21.86 -94.48 26.40
N ARG A 189 21.86 -94.58 25.06
CA ARG A 189 22.25 -95.82 24.36
C ARG A 189 23.67 -96.26 24.73
N LYS A 190 24.62 -95.33 24.83
CA LYS A 190 25.99 -95.63 25.25
C LYS A 190 26.04 -96.17 26.67
N THR A 191 25.36 -95.52 27.62
CA THR A 191 25.30 -95.98 29.01
C THR A 191 24.59 -97.32 29.16
N GLN A 192 23.55 -97.59 28.36
CA GLN A 192 22.88 -98.89 28.32
C GLN A 192 23.81 -99.99 27.78
N ALA A 193 24.60 -99.71 26.74
CA ALA A 193 25.59 -100.65 26.22
C ALA A 193 26.70 -100.93 27.25
N GLU A 194 27.20 -99.89 27.93
CA GLU A 194 28.16 -100.03 29.03
C GLU A 194 27.59 -100.88 30.18
N LEU A 195 26.32 -100.68 30.54
CA LEU A 195 25.64 -101.48 31.57
C LEU A 195 25.52 -102.96 31.17
N LEU A 196 25.12 -103.24 29.92
CA LEU A 196 25.04 -104.60 29.40
C LEU A 196 26.40 -105.30 29.41
N GLU A 197 27.47 -104.58 29.07
CA GLU A 197 28.83 -105.13 29.12
C GLU A 197 29.25 -105.43 30.56
N VAL A 198 28.95 -104.55 31.51
CA VAL A 198 29.19 -104.82 32.95
C VAL A 198 28.38 -106.02 33.44
N GLN A 199 27.13 -106.18 33.00
CA GLN A 199 26.31 -107.35 33.31
C GLN A 199 26.90 -108.65 32.70
N ARG A 200 27.42 -108.58 31.46
CA ARG A 200 28.13 -109.71 30.84
C ARG A 200 29.36 -110.10 31.66
N ILE A 201 30.19 -109.12 32.06
CA ILE A 201 31.35 -109.37 32.91
C ILE A 201 30.92 -109.95 34.27
N ALA A 202 29.83 -109.44 34.87
CA ALA A 202 29.31 -109.96 36.13
C ALA A 202 28.81 -111.40 36.00
N THR A 203 28.05 -111.74 34.97
CA THR A 203 27.59 -113.12 34.71
C THR A 203 28.75 -114.07 34.38
N GLU A 204 29.78 -113.60 33.67
CA GLU A 204 31.01 -114.36 33.44
C GLU A 204 31.79 -114.58 34.73
N ALA A 205 31.88 -113.57 35.60
CA ALA A 205 32.48 -113.69 36.92
C ALA A 205 31.68 -114.64 37.83
N GLU A 206 30.35 -114.60 37.79
CA GLU A 206 29.48 -115.54 38.50
C GLU A 206 29.63 -116.96 37.96
N LEU A 207 29.69 -117.15 36.64
CA LEU A 207 29.92 -118.44 36.02
C LEU A 207 31.32 -118.96 36.36
N ALA A 208 32.34 -118.11 36.33
CA ALA A 208 33.69 -118.46 36.76
C ALA A 208 33.73 -118.82 38.25
N GLN A 209 33.03 -118.07 39.11
CA GLN A 209 32.87 -118.40 40.53
C GLN A 209 32.13 -119.73 40.70
N LYS A 210 31.06 -119.97 39.95
CA LYS A 210 30.29 -121.22 39.97
C LYS A 210 31.10 -122.38 39.44
N ASN A 211 31.95 -122.18 38.43
CA ASN A 211 32.87 -123.18 37.91
C ASN A 211 33.97 -123.49 38.92
N ALA A 212 34.57 -122.48 39.55
CA ALA A 212 35.53 -122.67 40.64
C ALA A 212 34.87 -123.38 41.84
N LYS A 213 33.65 -122.97 42.24
CA LYS A 213 32.84 -123.65 43.25
C LYS A 213 32.44 -125.05 42.82
N ASN A 214 32.18 -125.31 41.54
CA ASN A 214 31.84 -126.64 41.03
C ASN A 214 33.08 -127.51 40.83
N GLU A 215 34.27 -126.95 40.63
CA GLU A 215 35.53 -127.69 40.64
C GLU A 215 35.90 -128.04 42.08
N LEU A 216 35.74 -127.10 43.01
CA LEU A 216 35.77 -127.35 44.45
C LEU A 216 34.73 -128.41 44.81
N LYS A 217 33.48 -128.23 44.38
CA LYS A 217 32.40 -129.15 44.63
C LYS A 217 32.55 -130.46 43.86
N LYS A 218 33.24 -130.56 42.72
CA LYS A 218 33.57 -131.84 42.05
C LYS A 218 34.75 -132.52 42.74
N SER A 219 35.65 -131.76 43.36
CA SER A 219 36.63 -132.30 44.30
C SER A 219 35.95 -132.81 45.58
N GLU A 220 34.85 -132.18 46.01
CA GLU A 220 34.00 -132.59 47.13
C GLU A 220 32.92 -133.64 46.74
N ASP A 221 32.43 -133.70 45.50
CA ASP A 221 31.35 -134.58 44.97
C ASP A 221 31.96 -135.80 44.24
N LYS A 222 33.29 -135.85 44.10
CA LYS A 222 34.03 -137.14 44.14
C LYS A 222 33.80 -137.86 45.48
N LEU A 223 33.29 -137.17 46.50
CA LEU A 223 32.86 -137.75 47.77
C LEU A 223 31.35 -138.02 47.85
N GLN A 224 30.50 -137.51 46.96
CA GLN A 224 29.04 -137.73 47.00
C GLN A 224 28.31 -137.27 45.70
N ARG A 225 27.52 -138.15 45.09
CA ARG A 225 26.58 -137.92 43.95
C ARG A 225 25.12 -138.14 44.44
N PRO A 226 24.06 -137.93 43.62
CA PRO A 226 23.64 -136.86 42.67
C PRO A 226 22.21 -136.31 43.06
N THR A 227 21.52 -135.36 42.40
CA THR A 227 20.66 -135.49 41.18
C THR A 227 19.98 -134.14 40.82
N SER A 228 19.48 -134.02 39.58
CA SER A 228 18.97 -132.92 38.72
C SER A 228 17.43 -132.61 38.82
N PRO A 229 16.69 -131.96 37.86
CA PRO A 229 16.82 -130.77 36.96
C PRO A 229 15.49 -129.90 36.81
N GLN A 230 15.41 -129.03 35.77
CA GLN A 230 14.22 -128.47 35.02
C GLN A 230 13.52 -127.20 35.57
N GLU A 231 12.86 -126.26 34.85
CA GLU A 231 12.42 -126.00 33.44
C GLU A 231 11.88 -124.53 33.33
N ASP A 232 12.06 -123.77 32.24
CA ASP A 232 11.21 -123.46 31.03
C ASP A 232 10.17 -122.29 31.08
N LEU A 233 10.23 -121.47 29.99
CA LEU A 233 9.23 -120.72 29.15
C LEU A 233 7.88 -120.25 29.77
N LYS A 234 7.26 -119.09 29.42
CA LYS A 234 6.76 -118.62 28.10
C LYS A 234 5.89 -117.35 28.32
N ASP A 235 5.91 -116.36 27.42
CA ASP A 235 4.68 -115.73 26.87
C ASP A 235 4.99 -114.54 25.93
N ARG A 236 4.52 -114.64 24.67
CA ARG A 236 4.52 -113.57 23.66
C ARG A 236 3.18 -113.57 22.96
N LEU A 237 2.23 -112.77 23.45
CA LEU A 237 0.96 -112.47 22.77
C LEU A 237 0.30 -111.13 23.19
N SER A 238 1.03 -110.18 23.79
CA SER A 238 0.49 -108.85 24.20
C SER A 238 1.16 -107.64 23.52
N GLU A 239 2.22 -107.80 22.72
CA GLU A 239 3.07 -106.67 22.27
C GLU A 239 2.35 -105.62 21.39
N GLN A 240 1.32 -106.00 20.62
CA GLN A 240 0.71 -105.09 19.64
C GLN A 240 -0.31 -104.10 20.24
N ASP A 241 -1.08 -104.54 21.23
CA ASP A 241 -2.01 -103.65 21.95
C ASP A 241 -1.28 -102.80 22.99
N GLN A 242 -0.21 -103.34 23.58
CA GLN A 242 0.66 -102.60 24.50
C GLN A 242 1.34 -101.42 23.80
N SER A 243 1.88 -101.62 22.59
CA SER A 243 2.58 -100.56 21.84
C SER A 243 1.69 -99.36 21.49
N LYS A 244 0.41 -99.58 21.17
CA LYS A 244 -0.53 -98.47 20.90
C LYS A 244 -0.90 -97.72 22.18
N ILE A 245 -1.05 -98.44 23.29
CA ILE A 245 -1.31 -97.84 24.61
C ILE A 245 -0.09 -97.01 25.06
N ASP A 246 1.11 -97.51 24.84
CA ASP A 246 2.35 -96.80 25.18
C ASP A 246 2.52 -95.53 24.32
N MET A 247 2.21 -95.60 23.03
CA MET A 247 2.28 -94.44 22.12
C MET A 247 1.29 -93.33 22.49
N TYR A 248 0.04 -93.68 22.87
CA TYR A 248 -0.91 -92.69 23.36
C TYR A 248 -0.49 -92.12 24.73
N ASN A 249 -0.01 -92.95 25.66
CA ASN A 249 0.47 -92.49 26.97
C ASN A 249 1.68 -91.55 26.86
N GLU A 250 2.57 -91.78 25.89
CA GLU A 250 3.71 -90.91 25.62
C GLU A 250 3.24 -89.55 25.07
N ALA A 251 2.33 -89.55 24.09
CA ALA A 251 1.74 -88.31 23.56
C ALA A 251 1.02 -87.50 24.65
N PHE A 252 0.28 -88.17 25.54
CA PHE A 252 -0.38 -87.51 26.68
C PHE A 252 0.61 -86.96 27.71
N SER A 253 1.70 -87.68 27.97
CA SER A 253 2.74 -87.19 28.90
C SER A 253 3.44 -85.94 28.37
N ARG A 254 3.72 -85.88 27.05
CA ARG A 254 4.30 -84.70 26.41
C ARG A 254 3.36 -83.48 26.47
N ILE A 255 2.06 -83.67 26.26
CA ILE A 255 1.06 -82.59 26.38
C ILE A 255 0.98 -82.09 27.82
N LYS A 256 0.99 -83.01 28.78
CA LYS A 256 0.97 -82.70 30.22
C LYS A 256 2.21 -81.92 30.67
N GLU A 257 3.39 -82.30 30.19
CA GLU A 257 4.65 -81.60 30.44
C GLU A 257 4.67 -80.20 29.81
N ALA A 258 4.25 -80.07 28.55
CA ALA A 258 4.22 -78.80 27.84
C ALA A 258 3.22 -77.78 28.41
N THR A 259 2.13 -78.27 29.02
CA THR A 259 1.08 -77.44 29.64
C THR A 259 1.29 -77.21 31.14
N GLY A 260 2.27 -77.91 31.74
CA GLY A 260 2.56 -77.84 33.18
C GLY A 260 1.39 -78.26 34.07
N ALA A 261 0.49 -79.11 33.56
CA ALA A 261 -0.70 -79.57 34.29
C ALA A 261 -0.43 -80.90 35.00
N SER A 262 -1.03 -81.09 36.17
CA SER A 262 -0.79 -82.28 37.01
C SER A 262 -1.68 -83.47 36.64
N THR A 263 -2.79 -83.24 35.92
CA THR A 263 -3.73 -84.27 35.45
C THR A 263 -4.34 -83.90 34.09
N MET A 264 -4.81 -84.90 33.35
CA MET A 264 -5.41 -84.69 32.02
C MET A 264 -6.67 -83.81 32.07
N GLN A 265 -7.48 -83.93 33.12
CA GLN A 265 -8.62 -83.03 33.31
C GLN A 265 -8.19 -81.56 33.46
N GLU A 266 -7.08 -81.29 34.14
CA GLU A 266 -6.56 -79.92 34.31
C GLU A 266 -6.06 -79.33 32.97
N VAL A 267 -5.48 -80.15 32.08
CA VAL A 267 -5.12 -79.73 30.72
C VAL A 267 -6.37 -79.28 29.96
N VAL A 268 -7.42 -80.10 29.97
CA VAL A 268 -8.67 -79.81 29.25
C VAL A 268 -9.33 -78.56 29.81
N GLU A 269 -9.39 -78.41 31.14
CA GLU A 269 -10.00 -77.25 31.80
C GLU A 269 -9.22 -75.94 31.52
N ARG A 270 -7.88 -76.00 31.46
CA ARG A 270 -7.06 -74.85 31.07
C ARG A 270 -7.22 -74.47 29.59
N PHE A 271 -7.32 -75.44 28.68
CA PHE A 271 -7.59 -75.16 27.27
C PHE A 271 -8.99 -74.56 27.09
N SER A 272 -10.01 -75.13 27.73
CA SER A 272 -11.37 -74.62 27.66
C SER A 272 -11.50 -73.21 28.25
N SER A 273 -10.76 -72.87 29.32
CA SER A 273 -10.75 -71.50 29.88
C SER A 273 -9.87 -70.52 29.08
N GLN A 274 -8.86 -70.99 28.34
CA GLN A 274 -8.05 -70.16 27.45
C GLN A 274 -8.72 -69.87 26.11
N ASP A 275 -9.62 -70.72 25.62
CA ASP A 275 -10.37 -70.46 24.37
C ASP A 275 -11.16 -69.15 24.45
N GLU A 276 -11.84 -68.87 25.56
CA GLU A 276 -12.57 -67.62 25.75
C GLU A 276 -11.62 -66.40 25.82
N THR A 277 -10.46 -66.57 26.47
CA THR A 277 -9.46 -65.51 26.62
C THR A 277 -8.80 -65.16 25.28
N THR A 278 -8.50 -66.16 24.46
CA THR A 278 -7.94 -65.98 23.11
C THR A 278 -8.94 -65.34 22.16
N ALA A 279 -10.22 -65.75 22.22
CA ALA A 279 -11.28 -65.11 21.45
C ALA A 279 -11.47 -63.63 21.82
N HIS A 280 -11.39 -63.29 23.11
CA HIS A 280 -11.46 -61.90 23.57
C HIS A 280 -10.26 -61.06 23.10
N LEU A 281 -9.05 -61.61 23.17
CA LEU A 281 -7.84 -60.93 22.68
C LEU A 281 -7.88 -60.69 21.16
N GLU A 282 -8.36 -61.65 20.37
CA GLU A 282 -8.50 -61.48 18.93
C GLU A 282 -9.55 -60.41 18.57
N LYS A 283 -10.64 -60.34 19.35
CA LYS A 283 -11.63 -59.26 19.21
C LYS A 283 -11.04 -57.88 19.54
N MET A 284 -10.29 -57.78 20.64
CA MET A 284 -9.65 -56.52 21.04
C MET A 284 -8.60 -56.06 20.01
N LYS A 285 -7.86 -57.02 19.43
CA LYS A 285 -6.94 -56.76 18.32
C LYS A 285 -7.69 -56.23 17.09
N GLN A 286 -8.80 -56.85 16.68
CA GLN A 286 -9.62 -56.34 15.57
C GLN A 286 -10.16 -54.93 15.83
N GLU A 287 -10.65 -54.65 17.05
CA GLU A 287 -11.16 -53.33 17.43
C GLU A 287 -10.04 -52.27 17.40
N ALA A 288 -8.84 -52.61 17.89
CA ALA A 288 -7.67 -51.74 17.81
C ALA A 288 -7.22 -51.48 16.37
N GLU A 289 -7.18 -52.53 15.53
CA GLU A 289 -6.85 -52.42 14.10
C GLU A 289 -7.82 -51.50 13.37
N GLN A 290 -9.14 -51.67 13.59
CA GLN A 290 -10.17 -50.79 13.03
C GLN A 290 -10.01 -49.35 13.51
N HIS A 291 -9.68 -49.13 14.79
CA HIS A 291 -9.47 -47.79 15.32
C HIS A 291 -8.23 -47.13 14.71
N THR A 292 -7.13 -47.86 14.50
CA THR A 292 -5.96 -47.34 13.78
C THR A 292 -6.24 -47.05 12.32
N ALA A 293 -7.07 -47.85 11.64
CA ALA A 293 -7.47 -47.58 10.27
C ALA A 293 -8.26 -46.27 10.15
N LYS A 294 -9.25 -46.06 11.02
CA LYS A 294 -10.03 -44.80 11.07
C LYS A 294 -9.16 -43.58 11.34
N LEU A 295 -8.23 -43.67 12.32
CA LEU A 295 -7.31 -42.57 12.62
C LEU A 295 -6.37 -42.26 11.46
N ARG A 296 -5.90 -43.27 10.71
CA ARG A 296 -5.08 -43.05 9.50
C ARG A 296 -5.86 -42.35 8.40
N GLU A 297 -7.12 -42.74 8.20
CA GLU A 297 -7.99 -42.10 7.22
C GLU A 297 -8.29 -40.64 7.60
N GLU A 298 -8.59 -40.39 8.88
CA GLU A 298 -8.86 -39.05 9.39
C GLU A 298 -7.60 -38.15 9.31
N LYS A 299 -6.42 -38.68 9.66
CA LYS A 299 -5.14 -37.98 9.46
C LYS A 299 -4.91 -37.64 7.99
N SER A 300 -5.19 -38.57 7.07
CA SER A 300 -5.06 -38.34 5.63
C SER A 300 -6.03 -37.26 5.14
N ARG A 301 -7.28 -37.27 5.62
CA ARG A 301 -8.28 -36.24 5.32
C ARG A 301 -7.84 -34.87 5.82
N LEU A 302 -7.47 -34.74 7.10
CA LEU A 302 -7.01 -33.48 7.67
C LEU A 302 -5.73 -32.98 7.00
N SER A 303 -4.82 -33.88 6.62
CA SER A 303 -3.58 -33.49 5.91
C SER A 303 -3.89 -32.90 4.53
N LYS A 304 -4.89 -33.43 3.81
CA LYS A 304 -5.34 -32.86 2.53
C LYS A 304 -6.04 -31.51 2.72
N GLU A 305 -6.94 -31.39 3.70
CA GLU A 305 -7.59 -30.11 4.03
C GLU A 305 -6.56 -29.05 4.43
N PHE A 306 -5.50 -29.45 5.16
CA PHE A 306 -4.41 -28.56 5.52
C PHE A 306 -3.58 -28.13 4.30
N GLU A 307 -3.25 -29.05 3.38
CA GLU A 307 -2.59 -28.69 2.13
C GLU A 307 -3.45 -27.73 1.29
N GLU A 308 -4.74 -28.01 1.14
CA GLU A 308 -5.67 -27.12 0.44
C GLU A 308 -5.76 -25.75 1.11
N MET A 309 -5.82 -25.68 2.44
CA MET A 309 -5.75 -24.41 3.17
C MET A 309 -4.40 -23.71 3.02
N LYS A 310 -3.29 -24.43 3.00
CA LYS A 310 -1.96 -23.85 2.83
C LYS A 310 -1.80 -23.24 1.44
N TYR A 311 -2.18 -23.96 0.40
CA TYR A 311 -2.06 -23.47 -0.99
C TYR A 311 -3.12 -22.40 -1.32
N SER A 312 -4.33 -22.48 -0.77
CA SER A 312 -5.35 -21.43 -0.95
C SER A 312 -5.08 -20.19 -0.08
N GLY A 313 -4.48 -20.38 1.10
CA GLY A 313 -4.00 -19.32 1.98
C GLY A 313 -2.82 -18.57 1.37
N GLU A 314 -1.81 -19.26 0.83
CA GLU A 314 -0.70 -18.63 0.11
C GLU A 314 -1.19 -17.85 -1.13
N ALA A 315 -2.14 -18.39 -1.90
CA ALA A 315 -2.70 -17.69 -3.05
C ALA A 315 -3.44 -16.40 -2.64
N LYS A 316 -4.20 -16.43 -1.53
CA LYS A 316 -4.91 -15.24 -1.01
C LYS A 316 -3.96 -14.23 -0.38
N THR A 317 -2.95 -14.68 0.36
CA THR A 317 -1.91 -13.82 0.95
C THR A 317 -1.07 -13.17 -0.14
N SER A 318 -0.68 -13.90 -1.18
CA SER A 318 0.05 -13.35 -2.33
C SER A 318 -0.78 -12.32 -3.11
N ALA A 319 -2.07 -12.60 -3.34
CA ALA A 319 -2.97 -11.63 -3.97
C ALA A 319 -3.18 -10.38 -3.09
N GLY A 320 -3.31 -10.55 -1.78
CA GLY A 320 -3.37 -9.45 -0.82
C GLY A 320 -2.09 -8.61 -0.77
N GLN A 321 -0.93 -9.26 -0.76
CA GLN A 321 0.37 -8.59 -0.81
C GLN A 321 0.55 -7.80 -2.12
N SER A 322 0.17 -8.39 -3.26
CA SER A 322 0.21 -7.68 -4.54
C SER A 322 -0.74 -6.49 -4.58
N LEU A 323 -1.93 -6.58 -3.99
CA LEU A 323 -2.84 -5.43 -3.90
C LEU A 323 -2.29 -4.33 -2.98
N LEU A 324 -1.65 -4.69 -1.86
CA LEU A 324 -0.99 -3.74 -0.97
C LEU A 324 0.19 -3.06 -1.66
N GLU A 325 1.02 -3.80 -2.40
CA GLU A 325 2.15 -3.26 -3.16
C GLU A 325 1.66 -2.26 -4.23
N ASN A 326 0.63 -2.62 -5.00
CA ASN A 326 0.01 -1.72 -5.98
C ASN A 326 -0.61 -0.47 -5.33
N ALA A 327 -1.24 -0.61 -4.16
CA ALA A 327 -1.80 0.51 -3.42
C ALA A 327 -0.71 1.44 -2.85
N GLN A 328 0.38 0.87 -2.35
CA GLN A 328 1.55 1.61 -1.87
C GLN A 328 2.22 2.36 -3.02
N GLU A 329 2.43 1.72 -4.16
CA GLU A 329 3.00 2.37 -5.35
C GLU A 329 2.09 3.51 -5.86
N ALA A 330 0.76 3.34 -5.81
CA ALA A 330 -0.18 4.40 -6.16
C ALA A 330 -0.15 5.58 -5.16
N LEU A 331 0.03 5.29 -3.87
CA LEU A 331 0.21 6.31 -2.82
C LEU A 331 1.49 7.10 -3.06
N ASP A 332 2.62 6.42 -3.21
CA ASP A 332 3.94 7.03 -3.42
C ASP A 332 3.90 7.92 -4.67
N ASN A 333 3.34 7.42 -5.78
CA ASN A 333 3.14 8.21 -7.00
C ASN A 333 2.23 9.43 -6.80
N GLY A 334 1.21 9.30 -5.94
CA GLY A 334 0.32 10.40 -5.56
C GLY A 334 1.04 11.46 -4.74
N GLU A 335 1.86 11.05 -3.77
CA GLU A 335 2.69 11.93 -2.94
C GLU A 335 3.72 12.69 -3.78
N ASP A 336 4.37 11.99 -4.70
CA ASP A 336 5.32 12.54 -5.67
C ASP A 336 4.69 13.65 -6.53
N ARG A 337 3.47 13.41 -7.02
CA ARG A 337 2.70 14.40 -7.80
C ARG A 337 2.30 15.59 -6.94
N ARG A 338 1.88 15.34 -5.70
CA ARG A 338 1.52 16.38 -4.73
C ARG A 338 2.72 17.27 -4.43
N GLU A 339 3.88 16.68 -4.16
CA GLU A 339 5.12 17.41 -3.88
C GLU A 339 5.56 18.25 -5.09
N LYS A 340 5.55 17.68 -6.29
CA LYS A 340 5.85 18.43 -7.54
C LYS A 340 4.88 19.60 -7.76
N SER A 341 3.59 19.42 -7.45
CA SER A 341 2.59 20.49 -7.53
C SER A 341 2.81 21.57 -6.46
N MET A 342 3.10 21.16 -5.22
CA MET A 342 3.39 22.05 -4.10
C MET A 342 4.64 22.89 -4.35
N ALA A 343 5.72 22.28 -4.85
CA ALA A 343 6.93 22.99 -5.23
C ALA A 343 6.69 24.00 -6.37
N LYS A 344 5.83 23.66 -7.34
CA LYS A 344 5.41 24.63 -8.38
C LYS A 344 4.61 25.78 -7.78
N MET A 345 3.68 25.49 -6.88
CA MET A 345 2.87 26.50 -6.19
C MET A 345 3.72 27.42 -5.32
N GLU A 346 4.72 26.88 -4.62
CA GLU A 346 5.62 27.67 -3.80
C GLU A 346 6.49 28.60 -4.67
N LYS A 347 7.00 28.10 -5.81
CA LYS A 347 7.71 28.92 -6.79
C LYS A 347 6.84 30.04 -7.35
N THR A 348 5.57 29.77 -7.69
CA THR A 348 4.66 30.82 -8.20
C THR A 348 4.26 31.79 -7.10
N MET A 349 4.05 31.33 -5.88
CA MET A 349 3.76 32.18 -4.71
C MET A 349 4.93 33.12 -4.41
N LYS A 350 6.17 32.63 -4.45
CA LYS A 350 7.36 33.48 -4.29
C LYS A 350 7.43 34.57 -5.36
N LYS A 351 7.24 34.21 -6.64
CA LYS A 351 7.16 35.19 -7.73
C LYS A 351 6.04 36.20 -7.52
N MET A 352 4.88 35.77 -7.03
CA MET A 352 3.75 36.65 -6.75
C MET A 352 4.04 37.62 -5.61
N ILE A 353 4.76 37.19 -4.56
CA ILE A 353 5.23 38.08 -3.48
C ILE A 353 6.22 39.11 -4.02
N GLU A 354 7.18 38.69 -4.85
CA GLU A 354 8.12 39.60 -5.51
C GLU A 354 7.38 40.64 -6.37
N VAL A 355 6.41 40.21 -7.19
CA VAL A 355 5.57 41.11 -8.00
C VAL A 355 4.76 42.07 -7.11
N LYS A 356 4.12 41.58 -6.04
CA LYS A 356 3.37 42.43 -5.09
C LYS A 356 4.28 43.51 -4.49
N SER A 357 5.46 43.12 -4.01
CA SER A 357 6.42 44.08 -3.46
C SER A 357 6.89 45.10 -4.50
N GLY A 358 7.13 44.67 -5.75
CA GLY A 358 7.50 45.55 -6.86
C GLY A 358 6.40 46.58 -7.16
N ILE A 359 5.15 46.16 -7.18
CA ILE A 359 3.98 47.03 -7.38
C ILE A 359 3.83 48.01 -6.21
N GLU A 360 4.00 47.57 -4.96
CA GLU A 360 3.96 48.42 -3.78
C GLU A 360 5.06 49.50 -3.80
N HIS A 361 6.29 49.12 -4.17
CA HIS A 361 7.39 50.06 -4.34
C HIS A 361 7.14 51.06 -5.46
N LEU A 362 6.63 50.59 -6.61
CA LEU A 362 6.29 51.43 -7.75
C LEU A 362 5.19 52.43 -7.38
N SER A 363 4.14 51.97 -6.70
CA SER A 363 3.05 52.82 -6.20
C SER A 363 3.55 53.88 -5.22
N SER A 364 4.45 53.49 -4.32
CA SER A 364 5.09 54.42 -3.39
C SER A 364 5.87 55.52 -4.12
N LYS A 365 6.63 55.18 -5.17
CA LYS A 365 7.36 56.18 -5.99
C LYS A 365 6.43 57.10 -6.77
N LEU A 366 5.29 56.60 -7.22
CA LEU A 366 4.29 57.35 -7.98
C LEU A 366 3.25 58.04 -7.06
N HIS A 367 3.44 58.04 -5.74
CA HIS A 367 2.49 58.61 -4.80
C HIS A 367 2.28 60.13 -5.01
N HIS A 368 3.32 60.84 -5.43
CA HIS A 368 3.28 62.30 -5.65
C HIS A 368 2.61 62.73 -6.95
N LEU A 369 2.39 61.80 -7.89
CA LEU A 369 1.67 62.08 -9.12
C LEU A 369 0.17 62.12 -8.84
N LYS A 370 -0.45 63.27 -9.12
CA LYS A 370 -1.91 63.40 -9.04
C LYS A 370 -2.53 62.56 -10.15
N GLY A 371 -3.17 61.45 -9.78
CA GLY A 371 -3.99 60.68 -10.72
C GLY A 371 -5.10 61.57 -11.31
N THR A 372 -5.59 61.21 -12.49
CA THR A 372 -6.85 61.75 -13.00
C THR A 372 -7.87 61.44 -11.94
N LYS A 373 -8.67 62.44 -11.55
CA LYS A 373 -9.79 62.21 -10.64
C LYS A 373 -10.82 61.35 -11.37
N SER A 374 -10.59 60.04 -11.44
CA SER A 374 -11.63 59.07 -11.73
C SER A 374 -12.56 59.07 -10.51
N GLN A 375 -13.82 59.44 -10.72
CA GLN A 375 -14.85 59.55 -9.68
C GLN A 375 -15.32 58.16 -9.20
N VAL A 376 -14.40 57.27 -8.88
CA VAL A 376 -14.69 55.91 -8.42
C VAL A 376 -14.20 55.81 -6.98
N ALA A 377 -15.14 55.93 -6.04
CA ALA A 377 -14.90 55.84 -4.60
C ALA A 377 -13.97 54.65 -4.28
N THR A 378 -12.77 54.89 -3.75
CA THR A 378 -11.79 53.85 -3.41
C THR A 378 -12.47 52.80 -2.54
N THR A 379 -12.70 51.59 -3.10
CA THR A 379 -13.23 50.49 -2.31
C THR A 379 -12.14 50.16 -1.30
N ILE A 380 -12.47 50.15 -0.01
CA ILE A 380 -11.53 49.75 1.05
C ILE A 380 -11.35 48.23 0.90
N ILE A 381 -10.42 47.84 0.03
CA ILE A 381 -10.03 46.45 -0.17
C ILE A 381 -8.99 46.14 0.91
N SER A 382 -9.14 45.00 1.59
CA SER A 382 -8.20 44.58 2.63
C SER A 382 -6.77 44.50 2.08
N PRO A 383 -5.76 45.08 2.75
CA PRO A 383 -4.35 45.00 2.32
C PRO A 383 -3.79 43.57 2.15
N GLN A 384 -4.50 42.60 2.70
CA GLN A 384 -4.16 41.18 2.67
C GLN A 384 -4.82 40.41 1.50
N SER A 385 -5.80 40.99 0.80
CA SER A 385 -6.44 40.29 -0.32
C SER A 385 -5.66 40.48 -1.63
N ASN A 386 -5.76 39.48 -2.52
CA ASN A 386 -5.14 39.54 -3.85
C ASN A 386 -5.75 40.65 -4.72
N ASP A 387 -7.01 41.03 -4.47
CA ASP A 387 -7.71 42.10 -5.18
C ASP A 387 -7.10 43.48 -4.91
N PHE A 388 -6.46 43.67 -3.75
CA PHE A 388 -5.76 44.92 -3.43
C PHE A 388 -4.55 45.14 -4.35
N VAL A 389 -3.85 44.06 -4.72
CA VAL A 389 -2.68 44.14 -5.61
C VAL A 389 -3.09 44.50 -7.03
N LEU A 390 -4.24 44.00 -7.49
CA LEU A 390 -4.77 44.32 -8.82
C LEU A 390 -5.24 45.79 -8.92
N ASP A 391 -5.89 46.31 -7.88
CA ASP A 391 -6.28 47.73 -7.80
C ASP A 391 -5.03 48.63 -7.70
N LEU A 392 -4.04 48.23 -6.90
CA LEU A 392 -2.78 48.93 -6.80
C LEU A 392 -2.04 48.94 -8.14
N LEU A 393 -2.02 47.81 -8.86
CA LEU A 393 -1.43 47.72 -10.19
C LEU A 393 -2.13 48.66 -11.18
N GLY A 394 -3.47 48.63 -11.24
CA GLY A 394 -4.24 49.51 -12.13
C GLY A 394 -4.01 51.00 -11.82
N THR A 395 -3.96 51.38 -10.54
CA THR A 395 -3.65 52.77 -10.16
C THR A 395 -2.21 53.18 -10.48
N THR A 396 -1.23 52.25 -10.37
CA THR A 396 0.14 52.52 -10.82
C THR A 396 0.25 52.68 -12.32
N GLU A 397 -0.44 51.84 -13.08
CA GLU A 397 -0.49 51.90 -14.55
C GLU A 397 -1.08 53.23 -15.02
N GLU A 398 -2.23 53.64 -14.48
CA GLU A 398 -2.85 54.93 -14.79
C GLU A 398 -1.96 56.13 -14.49
N LYS A 399 -1.11 56.04 -13.46
CA LYS A 399 -0.16 57.10 -13.10
C LYS A 399 1.08 57.09 -14.01
N LEU A 400 1.55 55.91 -14.40
CA LEU A 400 2.65 55.77 -15.36
C LEU A 400 2.27 56.29 -16.74
N VAL A 401 1.08 55.98 -17.23
CA VAL A 401 0.59 56.47 -18.52
C VAL A 401 0.54 58.01 -18.53
N LYS A 402 0.05 58.64 -17.46
CA LYS A 402 0.08 60.11 -17.35
C LYS A 402 1.48 60.68 -17.30
N LEU A 403 2.38 60.04 -16.57
CA LEU A 403 3.79 60.47 -16.55
C LEU A 403 4.37 60.41 -17.96
N LEU A 404 4.07 59.34 -18.72
CA LEU A 404 4.50 59.22 -20.11
C LEU A 404 3.91 60.32 -21.00
N GLU A 405 2.61 60.63 -20.88
CA GLU A 405 1.96 61.75 -21.61
C GLU A 405 2.57 63.12 -21.24
N GLU A 406 2.82 63.37 -19.95
CA GLU A 406 3.45 64.62 -19.48
C GLU A 406 4.92 64.74 -19.91
N LEU A 407 5.60 63.61 -20.08
CA LEU A 407 6.98 63.56 -20.57
C LEU A 407 7.04 63.73 -22.09
N GLU A 408 6.09 63.17 -22.84
CA GLU A 408 6.00 63.33 -24.29
C GLU A 408 5.77 64.79 -24.70
N ALA A 409 5.07 65.56 -23.86
CA ALA A 409 4.85 66.99 -24.05
C ALA A 409 6.06 67.88 -23.67
N LYS A 410 7.13 67.32 -23.10
CA LYS A 410 8.32 68.07 -22.65
C LYS A 410 9.54 67.73 -23.51
N ASP A 411 10.34 68.74 -23.82
CA ASP A 411 11.68 68.53 -24.37
C ASP A 411 12.59 67.93 -23.28
N LEU A 412 12.65 66.60 -23.23
CA LEU A 412 13.50 65.87 -22.28
C LEU A 412 14.98 66.24 -22.44
N GLU A 413 15.44 66.52 -23.66
CA GLU A 413 16.86 66.76 -23.92
C GLU A 413 17.29 68.18 -23.52
N GLY A 414 16.37 69.15 -23.65
CA GLY A 414 16.53 70.50 -23.11
C GLY A 414 16.47 70.51 -21.58
N THR A 415 15.46 69.87 -20.99
CA THR A 415 15.31 69.81 -19.52
C THR A 415 16.43 69.03 -18.83
N LEU A 416 16.94 67.93 -19.42
CA LEU A 416 18.13 67.22 -18.92
C LEU A 416 19.40 68.06 -19.06
N ARG A 417 19.51 68.92 -20.08
CA ARG A 417 20.61 69.88 -20.21
C ARG A 417 20.53 70.97 -19.13
N GLU A 418 19.34 71.49 -18.85
CA GLU A 418 19.11 72.47 -17.78
C GLU A 418 19.36 71.87 -16.39
N LEU A 419 18.92 70.64 -16.13
CA LEU A 419 19.22 69.92 -14.88
C LEU A 419 20.71 69.66 -14.73
N ARG A 420 21.39 69.20 -15.79
CA ARG A 420 22.86 69.04 -15.78
C ARG A 420 23.58 70.37 -15.59
N GLN A 421 23.05 71.46 -16.14
CA GLN A 421 23.62 72.80 -16.00
C GLN A 421 23.39 73.36 -14.59
N GLN A 422 22.21 73.12 -14.00
CA GLN A 422 21.90 73.43 -12.60
C GLN A 422 22.73 72.58 -11.63
N ASP A 423 22.92 71.29 -11.90
CA ASP A 423 23.81 70.43 -11.12
C ASP A 423 25.26 70.89 -11.26
N LEU A 424 25.73 71.26 -12.46
CA LEU A 424 27.05 71.86 -12.66
C LEU A 424 27.20 73.19 -11.92
N GLN A 425 26.15 74.01 -11.85
CA GLN A 425 26.12 75.26 -11.09
C GLN A 425 26.12 75.00 -9.58
N LEU A 426 25.36 74.01 -9.08
CA LEU A 426 25.34 73.61 -7.66
C LEU A 426 26.69 73.03 -7.20
N TYR A 427 27.35 72.25 -8.07
CA TYR A 427 28.73 71.78 -7.85
C TYR A 427 29.76 72.93 -7.94
N GLY A 428 29.53 73.92 -8.81
CA GLY A 428 30.37 75.12 -8.93
C GLY A 428 30.23 76.10 -7.75
N ASP A 429 29.04 76.20 -7.17
CA ASP A 429 28.72 77.04 -6.00
C ASP A 429 29.00 76.35 -4.66
N GLY A 430 29.53 75.12 -4.66
CA GLY A 430 29.99 74.41 -3.47
C GLY A 430 28.88 73.97 -2.50
N LYS A 431 27.60 74.04 -2.89
CA LYS A 431 26.48 73.58 -2.08
C LYS A 431 26.20 72.11 -2.38
N LEU A 432 26.89 71.22 -1.66
CA LEU A 432 26.51 69.80 -1.66
C LEU A 432 25.11 69.62 -1.06
N PRO A 433 24.29 68.68 -1.59
CA PRO A 433 23.01 68.33 -0.99
C PRO A 433 23.16 67.93 0.50
N GLN A 434 22.25 68.40 1.35
CA GLN A 434 22.29 68.14 2.80
C GLN A 434 22.15 66.66 3.19
N PHE A 435 21.65 65.82 2.29
CA PHE A 435 21.50 64.39 2.53
C PHE A 435 22.20 63.55 1.45
N ASN A 436 23.14 62.75 1.94
CA ASN A 436 23.67 61.52 1.35
C ASN A 436 24.41 61.59 0.01
N THR A 437 25.71 61.94 0.06
CA THR A 437 26.71 61.67 -1.01
C THR A 437 27.84 60.74 -0.54
N ARG A 438 27.71 60.09 0.62
CA ARG A 438 28.66 59.06 1.07
C ARG A 438 28.16 57.68 0.68
N ILE A 439 28.57 57.22 -0.49
CA ILE A 439 28.58 55.79 -0.77
C ILE A 439 29.81 55.24 -0.06
N ASN A 440 29.63 54.40 0.96
CA ASN A 440 30.74 53.62 1.48
C ASN A 440 31.08 52.57 0.42
N PRO A 441 32.26 52.62 -0.23
CA PRO A 441 32.72 51.45 -0.96
C PRO A 441 32.80 50.30 0.06
N PRO A 442 32.33 49.08 -0.29
CA PRO A 442 32.38 47.97 0.63
C PRO A 442 33.80 47.83 1.13
N SER A 443 33.98 47.94 2.45
CA SER A 443 35.27 47.71 3.07
C SER A 443 35.68 46.31 2.69
N THR A 444 36.78 46.19 1.95
CA THR A 444 37.48 44.92 1.76
C THR A 444 37.96 44.45 3.13
N GLN A 445 37.09 43.81 3.90
CA GLN A 445 37.49 42.98 5.02
C GLN A 445 38.17 41.76 4.41
N LYS A 446 39.50 41.75 4.56
CA LYS A 446 40.28 40.51 4.51
C LYS A 446 39.74 39.55 5.58
N GLY A 447 39.56 38.30 5.17
CA GLY A 447 39.20 37.16 5.99
C GLY A 447 37.84 36.63 5.58
N GLY A 448 37.66 35.41 5.10
CA GLY A 448 38.54 34.27 4.92
C GLY A 448 37.62 33.12 4.55
N ALA A 449 38.05 32.31 3.57
CA ALA A 449 37.57 30.96 3.26
C ALA A 449 36.06 30.67 3.42
N LEU A 450 35.31 30.78 2.33
CA LEU A 450 34.33 29.78 1.90
C LEU A 450 33.69 30.33 0.62
N TYR A 451 34.08 29.81 -0.55
CA TYR A 451 33.21 29.51 -1.70
C TYR A 451 34.13 28.81 -2.70
N GLY A 452 33.80 27.54 -2.97
CA GLY A 452 34.59 26.64 -3.77
C GLY A 452 34.66 27.06 -5.23
N ASP A 453 35.68 26.51 -5.90
CA ASP A 453 35.82 26.43 -7.35
C ASP A 453 34.46 26.20 -8.01
N ASP A 454 34.05 27.17 -8.82
CA ASP A 454 33.29 26.87 -10.02
C ASP A 454 33.92 27.69 -11.15
N ASP A 455 34.86 27.05 -11.83
CA ASP A 455 35.47 27.47 -13.07
C ASP A 455 34.40 27.52 -14.17
N ASN A 456 33.63 28.62 -14.28
CA ASN A 456 33.02 28.97 -15.58
C ASN A 456 32.45 30.41 -15.64
N ALA A 457 33.23 31.34 -16.18
CA ALA A 457 32.70 32.49 -16.94
C ALA A 457 33.84 33.24 -17.65
N GLY A 458 34.51 32.54 -18.56
CA GLY A 458 35.23 33.21 -19.63
C GLY A 458 34.24 33.62 -20.70
N GLU A 459 33.86 34.89 -20.73
CA GLU A 459 33.49 35.53 -21.99
C GLU A 459 33.78 37.03 -21.93
N ASP A 460 34.78 37.39 -22.71
CA ASP A 460 35.25 38.73 -23.00
C ASP A 460 34.08 39.63 -23.44
N ASN A 461 33.88 40.76 -22.75
CA ASN A 461 33.15 41.88 -23.30
C ASN A 461 34.16 42.86 -23.94
N PRO A 462 34.35 42.86 -25.27
CA PRO A 462 35.37 43.66 -25.96
C PRO A 462 35.08 45.18 -26.00
N GLU A 463 33.98 45.66 -25.41
CA GLU A 463 33.61 47.09 -25.39
C GLU A 463 33.90 47.82 -24.07
N ALA A 464 34.41 47.15 -23.03
CA ALA A 464 34.76 47.83 -21.79
C ALA A 464 36.06 48.65 -21.95
N MET A 465 35.95 49.97 -22.02
CA MET A 465 37.10 50.88 -22.01
C MET A 465 37.99 50.59 -20.79
N THR A 466 39.21 50.14 -21.05
CA THR A 466 40.21 49.83 -20.02
C THR A 466 40.48 51.07 -19.18
N ARG A 467 40.67 50.90 -17.86
CA ARG A 467 40.93 51.97 -16.88
C ARG A 467 41.98 52.98 -17.36
N ASP A 468 43.00 52.51 -18.08
CA ASP A 468 44.07 53.35 -18.61
C ASP A 468 43.60 54.26 -19.75
N LYS A 469 42.68 53.80 -20.61
CA LYS A 469 42.06 54.64 -21.66
C LYS A 469 41.20 55.74 -21.06
N ILE A 470 40.46 55.44 -19.98
CA ILE A 470 39.67 56.44 -19.25
C ILE A 470 40.60 57.50 -18.63
N LYS A 471 41.72 57.06 -18.04
CA LYS A 471 42.72 57.97 -17.46
C LYS A 471 43.38 58.85 -18.52
N MET A 472 43.71 58.29 -19.68
CA MET A 472 44.32 59.01 -20.80
C MET A 472 43.36 60.08 -21.36
N ASN A 473 42.08 59.72 -21.56
CA ASN A 473 41.05 60.67 -22.01
C ASN A 473 40.80 61.79 -20.98
N ALA A 474 40.86 61.48 -19.68
CA ALA A 474 40.74 62.47 -18.62
C ALA A 474 41.94 63.44 -18.59
N GLU A 475 43.15 62.93 -18.77
CA GLU A 475 44.37 63.76 -18.86
C GLU A 475 44.38 64.63 -20.13
N GLU A 476 43.89 64.13 -21.26
CA GLU A 476 43.74 64.90 -22.50
C GLU A 476 42.72 66.06 -22.35
N LEU A 477 41.59 65.81 -21.70
CA LEU A 477 40.59 66.84 -21.37
C LEU A 477 41.13 67.92 -20.43
N ILE A 478 41.98 67.56 -19.48
CA ILE A 478 42.67 68.51 -18.59
C ILE A 478 43.73 69.30 -19.37
N GLY A 479 44.45 68.66 -20.30
CA GLY A 479 45.40 69.31 -21.21
C GLY A 479 44.75 70.35 -22.14
N LEU A 480 43.55 70.05 -22.66
CA LEU A 480 42.77 70.97 -23.50
C LEU A 480 42.26 72.19 -22.72
N LYS A 481 41.95 72.04 -21.42
CA LYS A 481 41.53 73.15 -20.53
C LYS A 481 42.70 74.01 -20.04
N THR A 482 43.91 73.47 -19.92
CA THR A 482 45.10 74.21 -19.45
C THR A 482 45.82 74.99 -20.55
N LYS A 483 45.62 74.66 -21.83
CA LYS A 483 46.22 75.39 -22.98
C LYS A 483 45.51 76.70 -23.40
N ARG A 484 44.34 77.03 -22.85
CA ARG A 484 43.67 78.33 -23.10
C ARG A 484 43.91 79.30 -21.94
N MET A 485 45.13 79.87 -21.83
CA MET A 485 45.40 81.22 -21.27
C MET A 485 46.91 81.54 -21.39
N LYS A 486 47.36 82.02 -22.56
CA LYS A 486 48.53 82.92 -22.64
C LYS A 486 48.21 84.05 -23.61
N LYS A 487 47.82 85.21 -23.06
CA LYS A 487 47.67 86.47 -23.81
C LYS A 487 49.05 86.97 -24.28
N PRO A 488 49.21 87.47 -25.52
CA PRO A 488 50.44 88.13 -25.93
C PRO A 488 50.57 89.51 -25.26
N LYS A 489 51.74 89.80 -24.69
CA LYS A 489 52.11 91.11 -24.12
C LYS A 489 52.47 92.07 -25.25
N SER A 490 51.92 93.29 -25.21
CA SER A 490 52.34 94.41 -26.05
C SER A 490 53.80 94.80 -25.77
N LYS A 491 54.53 95.21 -26.80
CA LYS A 491 55.71 96.06 -26.69
C LYS A 491 55.49 97.28 -27.58
N LYS A 492 55.93 98.43 -27.04
CA LYS A 492 55.90 99.79 -27.57
C LYS A 492 56.33 99.89 -29.03
#